data_AF-A0A367I374-F1
#
_entry.id   AF-A0A367I374-F1
#
_cell.length_a   1.000
_cell.length_b   1.000
_cell.length_c   1.000
_cell.angle_alpha   90.00
_cell.angle_beta   90.00
_cell.angle_gamma   90.00
#
_symmetry.space_group_name_H-M   'P 1'
#
loop_
_entity.id
_entity.type
_entity.pdbx_description
1 polymer ?
#
loop_
_entity_poly.entity_id
_entity_poly.type
_entity_poly.pdbx_seq_one_letter_code
_entity_poly.pdbx_strand_id
1 'polypeptide(L)'
;MTSDGELERFQRWLQSRLADAEKIESKADRHRIMTSLQSAIKECINFRQSLEAHLVVEDPFIMRESPVRAVTEGEVRSTVSADGHCSSCNAQMAADLEFCPLCGKFE
;
A
#
# COMPACT_ATOMS: atom_id res chain seq x y z
N MET A 1 -4.38 -17.41 -9.95
CA MET A 1 -3.40 -18.39 -10.49
C MET A 1 -3.45 -18.52 -12.02
N THR A 2 -4.19 -17.68 -12.75
CA THR A 2 -4.31 -17.72 -14.23
C THR A 2 -3.33 -16.82 -14.97
N SER A 3 -2.72 -15.82 -14.31
CA SER A 3 -1.88 -14.78 -14.94
C SER A 3 -0.49 -15.27 -15.35
N ASP A 4 0.12 -16.17 -14.58
CA ASP A 4 1.50 -16.60 -14.83
C ASP A 4 1.62 -17.36 -16.16
N GLY A 5 0.69 -18.29 -16.41
CA GLY A 5 0.64 -19.03 -17.68
C GLY A 5 0.30 -18.17 -18.91
N GLU A 6 -0.33 -16.99 -18.73
CA GLU A 6 -0.59 -16.06 -19.84
C GLU A 6 0.68 -15.32 -20.25
N LEU A 7 1.48 -14.87 -19.29
CA LEU A 7 2.78 -14.22 -19.55
C LEU A 7 3.75 -15.17 -20.25
N GLU A 8 3.82 -16.44 -19.83
CA GLU A 8 4.65 -17.43 -20.52
C GLU A 8 4.23 -17.66 -21.97
N ARG A 9 2.91 -17.75 -22.22
CA ARG A 9 2.36 -17.91 -23.57
C ARG A 9 2.68 -16.69 -24.43
N PHE A 10 2.56 -15.49 -23.87
CA PHE A 10 2.91 -14.25 -24.55
C PHE A 10 4.40 -14.18 -24.90
N GLN A 11 5.28 -14.54 -23.96
CA GLN A 11 6.73 -14.60 -24.20
C GLN A 11 7.07 -15.59 -25.32
N ARG A 12 6.50 -16.81 -25.31
CA ARG A 12 6.70 -17.80 -26.37
C ARG A 12 6.19 -17.30 -27.73
N TRP A 13 5.06 -16.59 -27.75
CA TRP A 13 4.55 -15.97 -28.97
C TRP A 13 5.49 -14.91 -29.52
N LEU A 14 6.05 -14.04 -28.68
CA LEU A 14 7.05 -13.05 -29.09
C LEU A 14 8.32 -13.71 -29.65
N GLN A 15 8.79 -14.79 -29.03
CA GLN A 15 9.94 -15.56 -29.50
C GLN A 15 9.67 -16.21 -30.87
N SER A 16 8.47 -16.75 -31.09
CA SER A 16 8.06 -17.26 -32.41
C SER A 16 8.03 -16.15 -33.46
N ARG A 17 7.51 -14.96 -33.12
CA ARG A 17 7.52 -13.79 -34.01
C ARG A 17 8.93 -13.32 -34.33
N LEU A 18 9.86 -13.41 -33.38
CA LEU A 18 11.26 -13.07 -33.60
C LEU A 18 11.91 -14.01 -34.62
N ALA A 19 11.66 -15.32 -34.52
CA ALA A 19 12.11 -16.29 -35.50
C ALA A 19 11.51 -16.05 -36.89
N ASP A 20 10.23 -15.67 -36.97
CA ASP A 20 9.59 -15.30 -38.23
C ASP A 20 10.18 -14.03 -38.85
N ALA A 21 10.63 -13.07 -38.03
CA ALA A 21 11.21 -11.82 -38.49
C ALA A 21 12.53 -12.00 -39.25
N GLU A 22 13.25 -13.11 -39.04
CA GLU A 22 14.48 -13.42 -39.78
C GLU A 22 14.24 -13.55 -41.29
N LYS A 23 13.03 -13.96 -41.68
CA LYS A 23 12.59 -14.17 -43.06
C LYS A 23 12.26 -12.86 -43.80
N ILE A 24 12.28 -11.71 -43.12
CA ILE A 24 12.03 -10.40 -43.75
C ILE A 24 13.18 -10.08 -44.73
N GLU A 25 12.84 -9.81 -45.99
CA GLU A 25 13.80 -9.54 -47.07
C GLU A 25 14.57 -8.22 -46.86
N SER A 26 13.84 -7.15 -46.51
CA SER A 26 14.42 -5.84 -46.23
C SER A 26 15.26 -5.90 -44.96
N LYS A 27 16.58 -5.71 -45.10
CA LYS A 27 17.51 -5.73 -43.97
C LYS A 27 17.18 -4.65 -42.93
N ALA A 28 16.75 -3.47 -43.37
CA ALA A 28 16.39 -2.36 -42.49
C ALA A 28 15.13 -2.69 -41.67
N ASP A 29 14.09 -3.19 -42.33
CA ASP A 29 12.83 -3.55 -41.65
C ASP A 29 13.02 -4.74 -40.72
N ARG A 30 13.77 -5.76 -41.17
CA ARG A 30 14.15 -6.90 -40.33
C ARG A 30 14.84 -6.42 -39.05
N HIS A 31 15.85 -5.57 -39.18
CA HIS A 31 16.59 -5.06 -38.02
C HIS A 31 15.68 -4.28 -37.07
N ARG A 32 14.82 -3.41 -37.60
CA ARG A 32 13.85 -2.64 -36.80
C ARG A 32 12.88 -3.55 -36.05
N ILE A 33 12.28 -4.51 -36.74
CA ILE A 33 11.31 -5.46 -36.16
C ILE A 33 11.99 -6.34 -35.10
N MET A 34 13.16 -6.90 -35.40
CA MET A 34 13.90 -7.74 -34.46
C MET A 34 14.28 -6.97 -33.19
N THR A 35 14.75 -5.73 -33.32
CA THR A 35 15.11 -4.88 -32.17
C THR A 35 13.88 -4.59 -31.29
N SER A 36 12.74 -4.30 -31.91
CA SER A 36 11.47 -4.10 -31.20
C SER A 36 11.03 -5.36 -30.44
N LEU A 37 11.04 -6.52 -31.11
CA LEU A 37 10.67 -7.80 -30.51
C LEU A 37 11.61 -8.22 -29.38
N GLN A 38 12.92 -8.05 -29.55
CA GLN A 38 13.91 -8.32 -28.51
C GLN A 38 13.70 -7.42 -27.28
N SER A 39 13.37 -6.13 -27.49
CA SER A 39 13.05 -5.21 -26.40
C SER A 39 11.80 -5.64 -25.64
N ALA A 40 10.74 -6.04 -26.37
CA ALA A 40 9.51 -6.54 -25.77
C ALA A 40 9.71 -7.85 -24.99
N ILE A 41 10.52 -8.78 -25.51
CA ILE A 41 10.87 -10.03 -24.81
C ILE A 41 11.61 -9.72 -23.52
N LYS A 42 12.61 -8.84 -23.56
CA LYS A 42 13.35 -8.41 -22.37
C LYS A 42 12.41 -7.84 -21.32
N GLU A 43 11.49 -6.98 -21.73
CA GLU A 43 10.57 -6.36 -20.79
C GLU A 43 9.54 -7.32 -20.20
N CYS A 44 9.10 -8.31 -20.98
CA CYS A 44 8.26 -9.40 -20.48
C CYS A 44 8.98 -10.22 -19.38
N ILE A 45 10.26 -10.51 -19.58
CA ILE A 45 11.08 -11.20 -18.58
C ILE A 45 11.27 -10.34 -17.32
N ASN A 46 11.60 -9.07 -17.47
CA ASN A 46 11.75 -8.13 -16.35
C ASN A 46 10.46 -8.04 -15.53
N PHE A 47 9.31 -7.94 -16.20
CA PHE A 47 8.01 -7.86 -15.54
C PHE A 47 7.71 -9.13 -14.74
N ARG A 48 7.96 -10.32 -15.31
CA ARG A 48 7.81 -11.58 -14.57
C ARG A 48 8.69 -11.62 -13.32
N GLN A 49 9.96 -11.26 -13.44
CA GLN A 49 10.87 -11.21 -12.30
C GLN A 49 10.41 -10.20 -11.24
N SER A 50 9.87 -9.05 -11.66
CA SER A 50 9.31 -8.06 -10.74
C SER A 50 8.08 -8.60 -10.01
N LEU A 51 7.19 -9.33 -10.69
CA LEU A 51 6.04 -9.97 -10.06
C LEU A 51 6.48 -11.03 -9.04
N GLU A 52 7.45 -11.88 -9.39
CA GLU A 52 8.02 -12.86 -8.47
C GLU A 52 8.61 -12.18 -7.22
N ALA A 53 9.34 -11.07 -7.39
CA ALA A 53 9.89 -10.31 -6.28
C ALA A 53 8.80 -9.68 -5.39
N HIS A 54 7.71 -9.20 -5.97
CA HIS A 54 6.58 -8.65 -5.22
C HIS A 54 5.80 -9.71 -4.44
N LEU A 55 5.71 -10.95 -4.95
CA LEU A 55 5.05 -12.05 -4.22
C LEU A 55 5.81 -12.49 -2.97
N VAL A 56 7.12 -12.20 -2.87
CA VAL A 56 7.94 -12.48 -1.69
C VAL A 56 7.70 -11.46 -0.57
N VAL A 57 7.20 -10.27 -0.90
CA VAL A 57 6.95 -9.19 0.07
C VAL A 57 5.48 -9.23 0.48
N GLU A 58 5.22 -9.34 1.79
CA GLU A 58 3.86 -9.23 2.32
C GLU A 58 3.25 -7.85 2.00
N ASP A 59 1.94 -7.82 1.74
CA ASP A 59 1.22 -6.58 1.48
C ASP A 59 1.39 -5.62 2.68
N PRO A 60 1.95 -4.42 2.48
CA PRO A 60 2.12 -3.45 3.57
C PRO A 60 0.78 -2.99 4.17
N PHE A 61 -0.34 -3.19 3.46
CA PHE A 61 -1.68 -2.86 3.91
C PHE A 61 -2.37 -4.09 4.49
N ILE A 62 -2.05 -4.38 5.74
CA ILE A 62 -2.69 -5.47 6.48
C ILE A 62 -4.08 -5.02 6.95
N MET A 63 -5.13 -5.64 6.42
CA MET A 63 -6.49 -5.50 6.98
C MET A 63 -6.52 -6.16 8.35
N ARG A 64 -6.73 -5.36 9.40
CA ARG A 64 -6.89 -5.87 10.77
C ARG A 64 -8.36 -6.01 11.10
N GLU A 65 -8.74 -7.18 11.60
CA GLU A 65 -10.11 -7.47 12.04
C GLU A 65 -10.54 -6.64 13.26
N SER A 66 -9.56 -6.13 14.02
CA SER A 66 -9.80 -5.30 15.19
C SER A 66 -9.18 -3.91 15.06
N PRO A 67 -9.87 -2.86 15.53
CA PRO A 67 -9.34 -1.52 15.54
C PRO A 67 -8.09 -1.45 16.43
N VAL A 68 -7.08 -0.71 15.97
CA VAL A 68 -5.78 -0.54 16.67
C VAL A 68 -5.96 0.14 18.04
N ARG A 69 -7.07 0.84 18.24
CA ARG A 69 -7.45 1.44 19.53
C ARG A 69 -8.81 0.88 19.94
N ALA A 70 -8.90 0.42 21.19
CA ALA A 70 -10.19 0.21 21.82
C ALA A 70 -10.88 1.57 21.91
N VAL A 71 -12.01 1.73 21.22
CA VAL A 71 -12.90 2.87 21.47
C VAL A 71 -13.56 2.58 22.80
N THR A 72 -12.96 3.02 23.89
CA THR A 72 -13.64 3.04 25.17
C THR A 72 -14.68 4.15 25.09
N GLU A 73 -15.94 3.79 24.89
CA GLU A 73 -17.09 4.62 25.24
C GLU A 73 -17.19 4.70 26.77
N GLY A 74 -16.14 5.24 27.40
CA GLY A 74 -16.18 5.60 28.80
C GLY A 74 -17.07 6.83 28.91
N GLU A 75 -18.24 6.66 29.50
CA GLU A 75 -19.11 7.74 29.95
C GLU A 75 -18.24 8.82 30.63
N VAL A 76 -18.03 9.96 29.97
CA VAL A 76 -17.28 11.10 30.53
C VAL A 76 -18.16 11.66 31.64
N ARG A 77 -18.01 11.13 32.84
CA ARG A 77 -18.69 11.63 34.02
C ARG A 77 -17.96 12.87 34.49
N SER A 78 -18.65 14.01 34.39
CA SER A 78 -18.16 15.30 34.89
C SER A 78 -17.58 15.13 36.29
N THR A 79 -16.29 15.49 36.43
CA THR A 79 -15.56 15.33 37.69
C THR A 79 -15.49 16.64 38.50
N VAL A 80 -16.38 17.58 38.22
CA VAL A 80 -16.46 18.85 38.95
C VAL A 80 -17.11 18.59 40.31
N SER A 81 -16.35 18.85 41.38
CA SER A 81 -16.94 18.96 42.71
C SER A 81 -17.77 20.25 42.75
N ALA A 82 -18.93 20.25 43.41
CA ALA A 82 -19.87 21.38 43.43
C ALA A 82 -19.24 22.74 43.81
N ASP A 83 -18.06 22.71 44.42
CA ASP A 83 -17.28 23.86 44.88
C ASP A 83 -16.30 24.45 43.84
N GLY A 84 -16.35 24.02 42.57
CA GLY A 84 -15.52 24.59 41.49
C GLY A 84 -14.03 24.19 41.53
N HIS A 85 -13.71 23.08 42.19
CA HIS A 85 -12.34 22.54 42.30
C HIS A 85 -12.19 21.23 41.51
N CYS A 86 -11.01 21.02 40.94
CA CYS A 86 -10.64 19.81 40.24
C CYS A 86 -10.60 18.62 41.21
N SER A 87 -11.39 17.59 40.96
CA SER A 87 -11.44 16.36 41.77
C SER A 87 -10.12 15.59 41.91
N SER A 88 -9.16 15.81 41.01
CA SER A 88 -7.89 15.06 41.00
C SER A 88 -6.72 15.74 41.66
N CYS A 89 -6.67 17.08 41.65
CA CYS A 89 -5.55 17.83 42.22
C CYS A 89 -6.00 18.97 43.15
N ASN A 90 -7.31 19.11 43.34
CA ASN A 90 -7.95 20.11 44.20
C ASN A 90 -7.64 21.57 43.87
N ALA A 91 -7.16 21.82 42.65
CA ALA A 91 -6.96 23.16 42.13
C ALA A 91 -8.29 23.84 41.76
N GLN A 92 -8.35 25.16 41.89
CA GLN A 92 -9.49 25.95 41.41
C GLN A 92 -9.58 25.85 39.88
N MET A 93 -10.75 25.46 39.37
CA MET A 93 -11.02 25.40 37.94
C MET A 93 -11.20 26.81 37.35
N ALA A 94 -10.72 27.03 36.13
CA ALA A 94 -11.04 28.23 35.37
C ALA A 94 -12.40 28.01 34.69
N ALA A 95 -13.31 28.98 34.78
CA ALA A 95 -14.70 28.85 34.31
C ALA A 95 -14.84 28.61 32.80
N ASP A 96 -13.79 28.88 32.03
CA ASP A 96 -13.79 28.87 30.56
C ASP A 96 -13.04 27.66 29.98
N LEU A 97 -12.52 26.76 30.82
CA LEU A 97 -11.71 25.61 30.42
C LEU A 97 -12.39 24.30 30.83
N GLU A 98 -12.68 23.46 29.84
CA GLU A 98 -13.18 22.07 30.02
C GLU A 98 -12.07 21.10 30.50
N PHE A 99 -10.98 21.61 31.06
CA PHE A 99 -9.88 20.81 31.60
C PHE A 99 -9.13 21.56 32.70
N CYS A 100 -8.56 20.83 33.64
CA CYS A 100 -7.76 21.43 34.70
C CYS A 100 -6.41 21.93 34.15
N PRO A 101 -6.09 23.23 34.26
CA PRO A 101 -4.85 23.79 33.73
C PRO A 101 -3.58 23.30 34.47
N LEU A 102 -3.72 22.74 35.68
CA LEU A 102 -2.59 22.29 36.49
C LEU A 102 -2.23 20.82 36.29
N CYS A 103 -3.21 19.94 36.08
CA CYS A 103 -2.94 18.50 35.93
C CYS A 103 -3.33 17.93 34.55
N GLY A 104 -3.94 18.74 33.68
CA GLY A 104 -4.30 18.36 32.31
C GLY A 104 -5.40 17.32 32.20
N LYS A 105 -6.09 17.00 33.30
CA LYS A 105 -7.28 16.14 33.25
C LYS A 105 -8.47 16.92 32.73
N PHE A 106 -9.13 16.34 31.73
CA PHE A 106 -10.37 16.83 31.15
C PHE A 106 -11.52 16.71 32.15
N GLU A 107 -12.45 17.66 32.07
CA GLU A 107 -13.75 17.61 32.72
C GLU A 107 -14.66 16.54 32.13
#